data_AF-A0A6L5I261-F1
#
_entry.id   AF-A0A6L5I261-F1
#
_cell.length_a   1.000
_cell.length_b   1.000
_cell.length_c   1.000
_cell.angle_alpha   90.00
_cell.angle_beta   90.00
_cell.angle_gamma   90.00
#
_symmetry.space_group_name_H-M   'P 1'
#
loop_
_entity.id
_entity.type
_entity.pdbx_description
1 polymer ?
#
loop_
_entity_poly.entity_id
_entity_poly.type
_entity_poly.pdbx_seq_one_letter_code
_entity_poly.pdbx_strand_id
1 'polypeptide(L)' 'MRTIERTSQFKRDFKREAKGPHRADLEPGGLFIKIVTALMNDKPLPEKHRDHALTGNWKDHR' A
#
# COMPACT_ATOMS: atom_id res chain seq x y z
N MET A 1 -9.24 -13.95 -0.14
CA MET A 1 -8.44 -13.23 0.85
C MET A 1 -6.98 -13.43 0.49
N ARG A 2 -6.30 -12.38 0.03
CA ARG A 2 -4.89 -12.48 -0.39
C ARG A 2 -3.96 -12.59 0.82
N THR A 3 -2.89 -13.36 0.67
CA THR A 3 -1.80 -13.39 1.65
C THR A 3 -1.03 -12.07 1.58
N ILE A 4 -0.82 -11.42 2.72
CA ILE A 4 0.00 -10.20 2.80
C ILE A 4 1.44 -10.63 3.08
N GLU A 5 2.33 -10.28 2.16
CA GLU A 5 3.77 -10.39 2.38
C GLU A 5 4.41 -9.00 2.49
N ARG A 6 5.42 -8.88 3.35
CA ARG A 6 6.10 -7.61 3.62
C ARG A 6 7.58 -7.79 3.42
N THR A 7 8.12 -7.15 2.39
CA THR A 7 9.56 -7.14 2.12
C THR A 7 10.32 -6.42 3.24
N SER A 8 11.63 -6.69 3.36
CA SER A 8 12.48 -6.00 4.33
C SER A 8 12.58 -4.50 4.05
N GLN A 9 12.60 -4.12 2.76
CA GLN A 9 12.55 -2.73 2.31
C GLN A 9 11.26 -2.05 2.75
N PHE A 10 10.10 -2.66 2.48
CA PHE A 10 8.81 -2.14 2.90
C PHE A 10 8.74 -1.90 4.42
N LYS A 11 9.24 -2.83 5.23
CA LYS A 11 9.26 -2.67 6.71
C LYS A 11 10.08 -1.45 7.16
N ARG A 12 11.17 -1.11 6.46
CA ARG A 12 11.97 0.09 6.76
C ARG A 12 11.24 1.36 6.34
N ASP A 13 10.68 1.37 5.13
CA ASP A 13 9.92 2.50 4.61
C ASP A 13 8.70 2.80 5.49
N PHE A 14 7.92 1.78 5.86
CA PHE A 14 6.79 1.93 6.76
C PHE A 14 7.18 2.57 8.11
N LYS A 15 8.31 2.16 8.71
CA LYS A 15 8.80 2.74 9.97
C LYS A 15 9.24 4.20 9.80
N ARG A 16 9.78 4.57 8.64
CA ARG A 16 10.17 5.94 8.33
C ARG A 16 8.93 6.81 8.18
N GLU A 17 7.97 6.38 7.37
CA GLU A 17 6.73 7.13 7.12
C GLU A 17 5.87 7.29 8.38
N ALA A 18 5.86 6.28 9.27
CA ALA A 18 5.17 6.35 10.56
C ALA A 18 5.73 7.43 11.51
N LYS A 19 6.95 7.92 11.25
CA LYS A 19 7.57 9.02 12.01
C LYS A 19 7.55 10.35 11.25
N GLY A 20 7.05 10.34 10.02
CA GLY A 20 7.03 11.48 9.12
C GLY A 20 5.68 12.20 9.10
N PRO A 21 5.52 13.16 8.17
CA PRO A 21 4.30 13.94 8.00
C PRO A 21 3.09 13.07 7.58
N HIS A 22 3.32 11.90 6.98
CA HIS A 22 2.28 11.00 6.49
C HIS A 22 1.80 9.98 7.54
N ARG A 23 2.19 10.13 8.82
CA ARG A 23 1.80 9.19 9.88
C ARG A 23 0.28 8.97 9.94
N ALA A 24 -0.52 10.03 9.79
CA ALA A 24 -1.98 9.93 9.85
C ALA A 24 -2.58 9.01 8.77
N ASP A 25 -1.93 8.89 7.61
CA ASP A 25 -2.37 7.98 6.55
C ASP A 25 -2.17 6.50 6.94
N LEU A 26 -1.26 6.22 7.86
CA LEU A 26 -0.91 4.88 8.34
C LEU A 26 -1.68 4.46 9.61
N GLU A 27 -2.30 5.41 10.31
CA GLU A 27 -3.10 5.13 11.51
C GLU A 27 -4.38 4.34 11.17
N PRO A 28 -5.01 3.67 12.15
CA PRO A 28 -6.28 2.98 11.92
C PRO A 28 -7.33 3.90 11.28
N GLY A 29 -7.90 3.48 10.15
CA GLY A 29 -8.85 4.29 9.37
C GLY A 29 -8.21 5.31 8.41
N GLY A 30 -6.88 5.44 8.44
CA GLY A 30 -6.09 6.19 7.48
C GLY A 30 -6.16 5.62 6.07
N LEU A 31 -5.66 6.41 5.11
CA LEU A 31 -5.74 6.06 3.68
C LEU A 31 -5.05 4.73 3.37
N PHE A 32 -3.88 4.48 3.93
CA PHE A 32 -3.12 3.25 3.68
C PHE A 32 -3.90 2.00 4.09
N ILE A 33 -4.50 2.01 5.29
CA ILE A 33 -5.28 0.88 5.80
C ILE A 33 -6.51 0.61 4.91
N LYS A 34 -7.17 1.66 4.40
CA LYS A 34 -8.30 1.52 3.47
C LYS A 34 -7.89 0.86 2.15
N ILE A 35 -6.77 1.29 1.57
CA ILE A 35 -6.25 0.73 0.31
C ILE A 35 -5.86 -0.75 0.51
N VAL A 36 -5.07 -1.06 1.54
CA VAL A 36 -4.65 -2.45 1.81
C VAL A 36 -5.86 -3.35 2.05
N THR A 37 -6.86 -2.87 2.79
CA THR A 37 -8.09 -3.64 3.04
C THR A 37 -8.86 -3.93 1.74
N ALA A 38 -8.96 -2.95 0.82
CA ALA A 38 -9.59 -3.17 -0.47
C ALA A 38 -8.82 -4.23 -1.28
N LEU A 39 -7.49 -4.12 -1.37
CA LEU A 39 -6.64 -5.06 -2.08
C LEU A 39 -6.71 -6.49 -1.50
N MET A 40 -6.72 -6.64 -0.17
CA MET A 40 -6.87 -7.93 0.51
C MET A 40 -8.18 -8.65 0.17
N ASN A 41 -9.23 -7.86 -0.06
CA ASN A 41 -10.58 -8.32 -0.36
C ASN A 41 -10.87 -8.37 -1.87
N ASP A 42 -9.84 -8.24 -2.72
CA ASP A 42 -9.99 -8.26 -4.18
C ASP A 42 -10.96 -7.17 -4.70
N LYS A 43 -11.08 -6.06 -3.97
CA LYS A 43 -11.94 -4.93 -4.36
C LYS A 43 -11.16 -3.95 -5.23
N PRO A 44 -11.79 -3.39 -6.28
CA PRO A 44 -11.16 -2.36 -7.10
C PRO A 44 -10.90 -1.10 -6.27
N LEU A 45 -9.79 -0.43 -6.55
CA LEU A 45 -9.48 0.87 -5.96
C LEU A 45 -10.20 1.99 -6.72
N PRO A 46 -10.63 3.06 -6.05
CA PRO A 46 -11.14 4.26 -6.72
C PRO A 46 -10.15 4.81 -7.76
N GLU A 47 -10.65 5.31 -8.89
CA GLU A 47 -9.84 5.79 -10.02
C GLU A 47 -8.81 6.86 -9.65
N LYS A 48 -9.10 7.68 -8.63
CA LYS A 48 -8.17 8.70 -8.10
C LYS A 48 -6.82 8.11 -7.63
N HIS A 49 -6.79 6.83 -7.26
CA HIS A 49 -5.57 6.14 -6.85
C HIS A 49 -4.73 5.67 -8.03
N ARG A 50 -5.31 5.70 -9.25
CA ARG A 50 -4.62 5.36 -10.50
C ARG A 50 -3.86 4.03 -10.41
N ASP A 51 -4.52 2.97 -9.92
CA ASP A 51 -3.91 1.63 -9.84
C ASP A 51 -3.56 1.14 -11.25
N HIS A 52 -2.29 0.85 -11.50
CA HIS A 52 -1.80 0.37 -12.80
C HIS A 52 -0.55 -0.48 -12.59
N ALA A 53 -0.28 -1.40 -13.53
CA ALA A 53 0.95 -2.19 -13.48
C ALA A 53 2.17 -1.30 -13.76
N LEU A 54 3.22 -1.46 -12.95
CA LEU A 54 4.50 -0.80 -13.16
C LEU A 54 5.30 -1.52 -14.25
N THR A 55 6.18 -0.78 -14.93
CA THR A 55 7.01 -1.29 -16.03
C THR A 55 8.50 -1.37 -15.66
N GLY A 56 9.31 -2.05 -16.48
CA GLY A 56 10.75 -2.17 -16.28
C GLY A 56 11.12 -3.16 -15.16
N ASN A 57 12.02 -2.75 -14.26
CA ASN A 57 12.45 -3.56 -13.12
C ASN A 57 11.34 -3.87 -12.10
N TRP A 58 10.16 -3.25 -12.27
CA TRP A 58 8.99 -3.40 -11.43
C TRP A 58 7.92 -4.29 -12.07
N LYS A 59 8.33 -5.23 -12.94
CA LYS A 59 7.44 -6.25 -13.47
C LYS A 59 6.71 -6.96 -12.33
N ASP A 60 5.41 -7.19 -12.51
CA ASP A 60 4.50 -7.80 -11.53
C ASP A 60 4.26 -6.94 -10.26
N HIS A 61 4.64 -5.66 -10.28
CA HIS A 61 4.29 -4.68 -9.26
C HIS A 61 3.26 -3.67 -9.79
N ARG A 62 2.61 -2.96 -8.88
CA ARG A 62 1.49 -2.03 -9.10
C ARG A 62 1.54 -0.93 -8.05
#